data_AF-A0AA95KPZ9-F1
#
_entry.id   AF-A0AA95KPZ9-F1
#
_cell.length_a   1.000
_cell.length_b   1.000
_cell.length_c   1.000
_cell.angle_alpha   90.00
_cell.angle_beta   90.00
_cell.angle_gamma   90.00
#
_symmetry.space_group_name_H-M   'P 1'
#
loop_
_entity.id
_entity.type
_entity.pdbx_description
1 polymer ?
#
loop_
_entity_poly.entity_id
_entity_poly.type
_entity_poly.pdbx_seq_one_letter_code
_entity_poly.pdbx_strand_id
1 'polypeptide(L)'
;MTLKITFTEDEIAELFYWKERHPHPRVRKKMSVLYLKSQQLTHKEIKRLERITEATLLAYLNAYLQPNGLEALKELNSRDIPPKPSMMLGSSLTELLF
;
A
#
# COMPACT_ATOMS: atom_id res chain seq x y z
N MET A 1 0.74 19.98 -3.89
CA MET A 1 1.97 19.72 -4.66
C MET A 1 1.68 18.57 -5.61
N THR A 2 1.92 18.73 -6.91
CA THR A 2 1.60 17.69 -7.91
C THR A 2 2.88 17.00 -8.35
N LEU A 3 3.06 15.74 -7.96
CA LEU A 3 4.18 14.93 -8.42
C LEU A 3 3.85 14.37 -9.81
N LYS A 4 4.75 14.54 -10.77
CA LYS A 4 4.61 13.98 -12.13
C LYS A 4 5.43 12.68 -12.19
N ILE A 5 4.76 11.59 -12.56
CA ILE A 5 5.34 10.26 -12.70
C ILE A 5 4.90 9.74 -14.05
N THR A 6 5.84 9.19 -14.81
CA THR A 6 5.57 8.51 -16.08
C THR A 6 5.55 7.02 -15.82
N PHE A 7 4.63 6.31 -16.46
CA PHE A 7 4.48 4.86 -16.37
C PHE A 7 4.58 4.27 -17.77
N THR A 8 5.21 3.10 -17.89
CA THR A 8 5.16 2.27 -19.10
C THR A 8 3.85 1.49 -19.15
N GLU A 9 3.49 0.97 -20.34
CA GLU A 9 2.29 0.15 -20.49
C GLU A 9 2.37 -1.14 -19.66
N ASP A 10 3.56 -1.75 -19.59
CA ASP A 10 3.82 -2.95 -18.77
C ASP A 10 3.61 -2.67 -17.28
N GLU A 11 4.08 -1.52 -16.78
CA GLU A 11 3.88 -1.10 -15.39
C GLU A 11 2.40 -0.87 -15.09
N ILE A 12 1.65 -0.27 -16.01
CA ILE A 12 0.20 -0.05 -15.85
C ILE A 12 -0.53 -1.41 -15.77
N ALA A 13 -0.16 -2.36 -16.63
CA ALA A 13 -0.72 -3.71 -16.62
C ALA A 13 -0.40 -4.44 -15.30
N GLU A 14 0.85 -4.36 -14.82
CA GLU A 14 1.27 -4.97 -13.58
C GLU A 14 0.55 -4.35 -12.36
N LEU A 15 0.42 -3.02 -12.32
CA LEU A 15 -0.33 -2.30 -11.29
C LEU A 15 -1.79 -2.76 -11.22
N PHE A 16 -2.45 -2.87 -12.37
CA PHE A 16 -3.83 -3.37 -12.45
C PHE A 16 -3.92 -4.83 -11.98
N TYR A 17 -3.00 -5.69 -12.43
CA TYR A 17 -2.97 -7.10 -12.07
C TYR A 17 -2.85 -7.30 -10.54
N TRP A 18 -1.89 -6.62 -9.91
CA TRP A 18 -1.64 -6.78 -8.47
C TRP A 18 -2.66 -6.08 -7.59
N LYS A 19 -3.24 -4.95 -8.03
CA LYS A 19 -4.36 -4.29 -7.33
C LYS A 19 -5.49 -5.28 -7.03
N GLU A 20 -5.82 -6.14 -7.98
CA GLU A 20 -6.91 -7.12 -7.85
C GLU A 20 -6.48 -8.39 -7.09
N ARG A 21 -5.25 -8.85 -7.31
CA ARG A 21 -4.85 -10.23 -6.95
C ARG A 21 -3.92 -10.35 -5.75
N HIS A 22 -3.14 -9.31 -5.41
CA HIS A 22 -2.07 -9.45 -4.41
C HIS A 22 -2.63 -9.91 -3.04
N PRO A 23 -2.10 -10.94 -2.37
CA PRO A 23 -2.72 -11.50 -1.16
C PRO A 23 -2.88 -10.48 -0.02
N HIS A 24 -1.94 -9.54 0.09
CA HIS A 24 -1.95 -8.53 1.14
C HIS A 24 -2.75 -7.26 0.77
N PRO A 25 -3.75 -6.83 1.57
CA PRO A 25 -4.62 -5.70 1.24
C PRO A 25 -3.90 -4.34 1.19
N ARG A 26 -2.84 -4.15 2.00
CA ARG A 26 -2.04 -2.91 1.93
C ARG A 26 -1.26 -2.80 0.61
N VAL A 27 -0.75 -3.90 0.08
CA VAL A 27 -0.06 -3.89 -1.22
C VAL A 27 -1.09 -3.64 -2.32
N ARG A 28 -2.27 -4.28 -2.28
CA ARG A 28 -3.38 -3.95 -3.21
C ARG A 28 -3.69 -2.45 -3.23
N LYS A 29 -3.77 -1.82 -2.06
CA LYS A 29 -4.00 -0.38 -1.93
C LYS A 29 -2.85 0.46 -2.51
N LYS A 30 -1.58 0.11 -2.23
CA LYS A 30 -0.42 0.77 -2.87
C LYS A 30 -0.51 0.70 -4.40
N MET A 31 -0.78 -0.49 -4.94
CA MET A 31 -0.93 -0.71 -6.39
C MET A 31 -2.11 0.09 -6.94
N SER A 32 -3.24 0.14 -6.23
CA SER A 32 -4.41 0.93 -6.63
C SER A 32 -4.10 2.42 -6.74
N VAL A 33 -3.39 2.97 -5.76
CA VAL A 33 -2.99 4.39 -5.76
C VAL A 33 -2.12 4.73 -6.97
N LEU A 34 -1.13 3.90 -7.29
CA LEU A 34 -0.24 4.12 -8.44
C LEU A 34 -0.97 3.90 -9.76
N TYR A 35 -1.87 2.92 -9.84
CA TYR A 35 -2.74 2.72 -11.00
C TYR A 35 -3.60 3.96 -11.26
N LEU A 36 -4.31 4.48 -10.25
CA LEU A 36 -5.13 5.69 -10.44
C LEU A 36 -4.27 6.90 -10.82
N LYS A 37 -3.03 6.97 -10.36
CA LYS A 37 -2.08 8.00 -10.77
C LYS A 37 -1.69 7.87 -12.24
N SER A 38 -1.49 6.66 -12.76
CA SER A 38 -1.22 6.43 -14.18
C SER A 38 -2.41 6.76 -15.08
N GLN A 39 -3.63 6.62 -14.56
CA GLN A 39 -4.87 7.07 -15.21
C GLN A 39 -5.09 8.59 -15.14
N GLN A 40 -4.07 9.36 -14.73
CA GLN A 40 -4.08 10.83 -14.66
C GLN A 40 -5.05 11.44 -13.65
N LEU A 41 -5.54 10.66 -12.67
CA LEU A 41 -6.36 11.23 -11.60
C LEU A 41 -5.55 12.17 -10.71
N THR A 42 -6.22 13.22 -10.24
CA THR A 42 -5.63 14.19 -9.32
C THR A 42 -5.41 13.58 -7.94
N HIS A 43 -4.47 14.14 -7.17
CA HIS A 43 -4.24 13.73 -5.78
C HIS A 43 -5.53 13.85 -4.94
N LYS A 44 -6.37 14.85 -5.22
CA LYS A 44 -7.65 15.05 -4.54
C LYS A 44 -8.61 13.88 -4.80
N GLU A 45 -8.71 13.44 -6.06
CA GLU A 45 -9.56 12.31 -6.44
C GLU A 45 -9.04 10.99 -5.88
N ILE A 46 -7.74 10.72 -6.01
CA ILE A 46 -7.12 9.50 -5.50
C ILE A 46 -7.35 9.36 -3.99
N LYS A 47 -7.07 10.43 -3.22
CA LYS A 47 -7.32 10.42 -1.77
C LYS A 47 -8.78 10.16 -1.41
N ARG A 48 -9.71 10.73 -2.19
CA ARG A 48 -11.15 10.53 -1.99
C ARG A 48 -11.56 9.08 -2.25
N LEU A 49 -11.07 8.48 -3.35
CA LEU A 49 -11.39 7.11 -3.76
C LEU A 49 -10.77 6.07 -2.82
N GLU A 50 -9.49 6.25 -2.48
CA GLU A 50 -8.73 5.29 -1.67
C GLU A 50 -8.85 5.53 -0.15
N ARG A 51 -9.53 6.62 0.25
CA ARG A 51 -9.72 7.03 1.65
C ARG A 51 -8.38 7.14 2.39
N ILE A 52 -7.42 7.85 1.80
CA ILE A 52 -6.08 8.07 2.36
C ILE A 52 -5.75 9.55 2.53
N THR A 53 -4.75 9.84 3.38
CA THR A 53 -4.24 11.19 3.58
C THR A 53 -3.24 11.58 2.49
N GLU A 54 -2.90 12.88 2.40
CA GLU A 54 -1.82 13.35 1.51
C GLU A 54 -0.48 12.70 1.86
N ALA A 55 -0.17 12.57 3.16
CA ALA A 55 1.06 11.95 3.62
C ALA A 55 1.18 10.49 3.16
N THR A 56 0.09 9.72 3.26
CA THR A 56 0.06 8.33 2.78
C THR A 56 0.19 8.25 1.26
N LEU A 57 -0.51 9.13 0.52
CA LEU A 57 -0.38 9.21 -0.93
C LEU A 57 1.08 9.45 -1.33
N LEU A 58 1.72 10.47 -0.76
CA LEU A 58 3.11 10.81 -1.06
C LEU A 58 4.07 9.69 -0.67
N ALA A 59 3.85 9.00 0.46
CA ALA A 59 4.65 7.85 0.84
C ALA A 59 4.62 6.73 -0.20
N TYR A 60 3.45 6.44 -0.79
CA TYR A 60 3.34 5.42 -1.83
C TYR A 60 3.98 5.85 -3.14
N LEU A 61 3.79 7.11 -3.55
CA LEU A 61 4.45 7.63 -4.76
C LEU A 61 5.97 7.66 -4.60
N ASN A 62 6.48 8.04 -3.43
CA ASN A 62 7.91 8.04 -3.14
C ASN A 62 8.49 6.63 -3.08
N ALA A 63 7.73 5.63 -2.59
CA ALA A 63 8.15 4.23 -2.63
C ALA A 63 8.36 3.77 -4.08
N TYR A 64 7.45 4.11 -4.99
CA TYR A 64 7.61 3.82 -6.42
C TYR A 64 8.83 4.51 -7.06
N LEU A 65 9.19 5.71 -6.61
CA LEU A 65 10.36 6.44 -7.13
C LEU A 65 11.70 5.90 -6.63
N GLN A 66 11.71 4.90 -5.73
CA GLN A 66 12.94 4.24 -5.31
C GLN A 66 13.53 3.39 -6.46
N PRO A 67 14.83 3.04 -6.42
CA PRO A 67 15.49 2.29 -7.50
C PRO A 67 14.85 0.94 -7.85
N ASN A 68 14.12 0.33 -6.92
CA ASN A 68 13.40 -0.93 -7.04
C ASN A 68 11.95 -0.79 -7.58
N GLY A 69 11.44 0.43 -7.78
CA GLY A 69 10.19 0.68 -8.52
C GLY A 69 8.96 -0.03 -7.93
N LEU A 70 8.31 -0.86 -8.76
CA LEU A 70 7.13 -1.65 -8.36
C LEU A 70 7.42 -2.66 -7.24
N GLU A 71 8.64 -3.18 -7.14
CA GLU A 71 9.02 -4.11 -6.06
C GLU A 71 8.95 -3.41 -4.69
N ALA A 72 9.30 -2.12 -4.62
CA ALA A 72 9.18 -1.32 -3.40
C ALA A 72 7.74 -1.26 -2.86
N LEU A 73 6.75 -1.40 -3.75
CA LEU A 73 5.34 -1.39 -3.37
C LEU A 73 4.92 -2.72 -2.72
N LYS A 74 5.60 -3.82 -3.06
CA LYS A 74 5.34 -5.17 -2.51
C LYS A 74 5.93 -5.32 -1.10
N GLU A 75 6.95 -4.52 -0.75
CA GLU A 75 7.53 -4.50 0.58
C GLU A 75 6.50 -4.10 1.66
N LEU A 76 6.45 -4.89 2.73
CA LEU A 76 5.66 -4.61 3.93
C LEU A 76 6.61 -4.13 5.02
N ASN A 77 6.35 -2.96 5.58
CA ASN A 77 7.08 -2.54 6.78
C ASN A 77 6.65 -3.40 7.98
N SER A 78 7.43 -3.40 9.06
CA SER A 78 7.06 -4.05 10.32
C SER A 78 5.72 -3.55 10.90
N ARG A 79 5.33 -2.31 10.59
CA ARG A 79 4.00 -1.72 10.91
C ARG A 79 2.88 -2.24 10.01
N ASP A 80 3.25 -2.81 8.86
CA ASP A 80 2.32 -3.32 7.86
C ASP A 80 1.87 -4.76 8.14
N ILE A 81 2.72 -5.51 8.84
CA ILE A 81 2.46 -6.85 9.35
C ILE A 81 1.54 -6.73 10.58
N PRO A 82 0.37 -7.39 10.62
CA PRO A 82 -0.42 -7.44 11.85
C PRO A 82 0.43 -8.06 12.96
N PRO A 83 0.41 -7.53 14.21
CA PRO A 83 1.13 -8.15 15.31
C PRO A 83 0.76 -9.62 15.38
N LYS A 84 1.77 -10.50 15.58
CA LYS A 84 1.52 -11.94 15.72
C LYS A 84 0.41 -12.14 16.76
N PRO A 85 -0.50 -13.11 16.61
CA PRO A 85 -1.57 -13.35 17.60
C PRO A 85 -1.04 -13.49 19.04
N SER A 86 0.19 -14.00 19.20
CA SER A 86 0.91 -14.08 20.49
C SER A 86 1.23 -12.74 21.15
N MET A 87 1.21 -11.62 20.41
CA MET A 87 1.44 -10.25 20.91
C MET A 87 0.13 -9.50 21.18
N MET A 88 -1.03 -10.03 20.78
CA MET A 88 -2.35 -9.42 20.95
C MET A 88 -3.03 -9.78 22.28
N LEU A 89 -2.62 -10.90 22.89
CA LEU A 89 -3.03 -11.26 24.23
C LEU A 89 -2.08 -10.59 25.23
N GLY A 90 -2.48 -9.42 25.72
CA GLY A 90 -1.96 -8.92 26.99
C GLY A 90 -2.07 -10.03 28.03
N SER A 91 -1.01 -10.20 28.80
CA SER A 91 -0.90 -11.16 29.90
C SER A 91 -2.17 -11.24 30.75
N SER A 92 -3.04 -12.22 30.49
CA SER A 92 -4.04 -12.71 31.44
C SER A 92 -4.71 -13.96 30.87
N LEU A 93 -4.02 -15.10 30.92
CA LEU A 93 -4.64 -16.44 30.90
C LEU A 93 -3.77 -17.42 31.71
N THR A 94 -3.25 -16.97 32.87
CA THR A 94 -2.58 -17.86 33.84
C THR A 94 -3.35 -18.00 35.16
N GLU A 95 -4.58 -17.50 35.29
CA GLU A 95 -5.38 -17.67 36.52
C GLU A 95 -6.64 -18.53 36.39
N LEU A 96 -6.88 -19.19 35.25
CA LEU A 96 -7.97 -20.15 35.15
C LEU A 96 -7.53 -21.38 34.38
N LEU A 97 -6.80 -22.28 35.04
CA LEU A 97 -6.85 -23.74 34.87
C LEU A 97 -5.75 -24.43 35.70
N PHE A 98 -5.83 -24.40 37.04
CA PHE A 98 -5.54 -25.54 37.96
C PHE A 98 -5.66 -25.05 39.41
#